data_AF-A0A8C0NCZ1-F1
#
_entry.id   AF-A0A8C0NCZ1-F1
#
_cell.length_a   1.000
_cell.length_b   1.000
_cell.length_c   1.000
_cell.angle_alpha   90.00
_cell.angle_beta   90.00
_cell.angle_gamma   90.00
#
_symmetry.space_group_name_H-M   'P 1'
#
loop_
_entity.id
_entity.type
_entity.pdbx_description
1 polymer ?
#
loop_
_entity_poly.entity_id
_entity_poly.type
_entity_poly.pdbx_seq_one_letter_code
_entity_poly.pdbx_strand_id
1 'polypeptide(L)'
;MCSDLSGESGRGLSAGSSRMRSSRSVRLQLEGSRSMSAPFEERSGVVPCGTPWGQWYQTLEEVFIEVQVPPGTRAQDIQCGLQSRHVALAVGGREILKGKLFDSTIADEGTWTLEDRKMVRIVLTKTKRDAANCWTSLLESEYAADPWVQDQMQRKLTLERFQKENPGFDFSGAEISGNYTKGGPDFSNLEK
;
A
#
# COMPACT_ATOMS: atom_id res chain seq x y z
N MET A 1 64.11 -2.63 35.45
CA MET A 1 63.49 -1.45 34.83
C MET A 1 62.07 -1.81 34.44
N CYS A 2 61.11 -1.48 35.29
CA CYS A 2 59.69 -1.46 34.94
C CYS A 2 59.37 0.00 34.65
N SER A 3 58.82 0.28 33.47
CA SER A 3 58.38 1.62 33.09
C SER A 3 56.86 1.66 33.09
N ASP A 4 56.35 2.53 33.95
CA ASP A 4 55.13 3.34 33.85
C ASP A 4 54.28 3.23 32.58
N LEU A 5 52.95 3.20 32.77
CA LEU A 5 52.08 4.34 32.46
C LEU A 5 50.65 4.12 33.00
N SER A 6 50.22 5.10 33.81
CA SER A 6 48.88 5.67 34.06
C SER A 6 47.77 5.33 33.04
N GLY A 7 46.47 5.33 33.32
CA GLY A 7 45.66 5.89 34.39
C GLY A 7 44.19 6.00 33.91
N GLU A 8 43.29 6.25 34.86
CA GLU A 8 41.92 6.82 34.72
C GLU A 8 40.75 6.06 34.06
N SER A 9 39.84 5.63 34.96
CA SER A 9 38.39 5.94 35.03
C SER A 9 37.53 6.13 33.77
N GLY A 10 36.36 5.46 33.77
CA GLY A 10 35.19 5.94 33.04
C GLY A 10 34.05 4.93 32.95
N ARG A 11 33.06 5.05 33.85
CA ARG A 11 31.73 4.44 33.68
C ARG A 11 31.04 5.10 32.49
N GLY A 12 30.41 4.34 31.61
CA GLY A 12 29.60 4.87 30.51
C GLY A 12 28.61 3.85 29.99
N LEU A 13 27.37 3.94 30.48
CA LEU A 13 26.18 3.30 29.91
C LEU A 13 25.96 3.85 28.50
N SER A 14 25.94 3.00 27.47
CA SER A 14 25.48 3.39 26.14
C SER A 14 23.98 3.12 25.99
N ALA A 15 23.21 4.20 26.12
CA ALA A 15 21.86 4.32 25.60
C ALA A 15 21.88 5.31 24.42
N GLY A 16 21.07 5.03 23.39
CA GLY A 16 20.85 5.90 22.23
C GLY A 16 21.47 5.33 20.94
N SER A 17 20.84 5.38 19.77
CA SER A 17 19.76 6.26 19.34
C SER A 17 19.16 5.71 18.04
N SER A 18 17.94 5.17 18.07
CA SER A 18 17.20 4.86 16.84
C SER A 18 16.59 6.16 16.33
N ARG A 19 17.24 6.74 15.31
CA ARG A 19 16.83 7.99 14.68
C ARG A 19 15.40 7.87 14.13
N MET A 20 14.50 8.64 14.75
CA MET A 20 13.38 9.27 14.07
C MET A 20 13.88 9.98 12.82
N ARG A 21 13.19 9.79 11.69
CA ARG A 21 13.05 10.85 10.68
C ARG A 21 11.62 11.36 10.75
N SER A 22 11.46 12.38 11.58
CA SER A 22 10.49 13.43 11.36
C SER A 22 10.93 14.18 10.10
N SER A 23 10.15 14.09 9.03
CA SER A 23 10.26 15.01 7.90
C SER A 23 9.03 15.90 7.93
N ARG A 24 9.11 17.01 8.68
CA ARG A 24 8.34 18.20 8.33
C ARG A 24 8.98 18.79 7.07
N SER A 25 8.25 18.74 5.97
CA SER A 25 8.53 19.60 4.83
C SER A 25 7.20 20.22 4.41
N VAL A 26 6.97 21.45 4.85
CA VAL A 26 5.98 22.34 4.25
C VAL A 26 6.65 22.89 3.00
N ARG A 27 6.21 22.46 1.83
CA ARG A 27 6.58 23.08 0.56
C ARG A 27 5.30 23.35 -0.23
N LEU A 28 4.88 24.60 -0.21
CA LEU A 28 3.89 25.13 -1.13
C LEU A 28 4.52 25.29 -2.53
N GLN A 29 3.62 25.19 -3.53
CA GLN A 29 3.72 25.63 -4.92
C GLN A 29 4.39 24.69 -5.95
N LEU A 30 3.59 24.19 -6.91
CA LEU A 30 3.36 24.85 -8.21
C LEU A 30 2.31 24.09 -9.05
N GLU A 31 1.42 24.85 -9.69
CA GLU A 31 0.53 24.39 -10.75
C GLU A 31 1.32 23.75 -11.89
N GLY A 32 0.89 22.56 -12.31
CA GLY A 32 1.37 21.88 -13.50
C GLY A 32 0.22 21.06 -14.06
N SER A 33 -0.36 21.56 -15.16
CA SER A 33 -1.43 20.93 -15.93
C SER A 33 -1.10 19.47 -16.21
N ARG A 34 -1.85 18.54 -15.60
CA ARG A 34 -1.87 17.14 -16.00
C ARG A 34 -3.32 16.74 -16.23
N SER A 35 -3.58 16.30 -17.46
CA SER A 35 -4.87 15.91 -18.00
C SER A 35 -5.73 15.19 -16.96
N MET A 36 -6.93 15.73 -16.73
CA MET A 36 -7.93 15.21 -15.82
C MET A 36 -8.60 13.99 -16.47
N SER A 37 -7.88 12.87 -16.59
CA SER A 37 -8.54 11.57 -16.58
C SER A 37 -8.99 11.37 -15.15
N ALA A 38 -10.31 11.42 -14.90
CA ALA A 38 -10.86 10.98 -13.61
C ALA A 38 -10.16 9.67 -13.23
N PRO A 39 -9.61 9.52 -12.00
CA PRO A 39 -9.02 8.26 -11.59
C PRO A 39 -10.05 7.19 -11.89
N PHE A 40 -9.67 6.15 -12.63
CA PHE A 40 -10.52 5.01 -12.97
C PHE A 40 -11.31 4.46 -11.76
N GLU A 41 -10.78 4.71 -10.56
CA GLU A 41 -11.40 4.59 -9.24
C GLU A 41 -12.85 5.15 -9.14
N GLU A 42 -13.17 6.27 -9.79
CA GLU A 42 -14.44 6.99 -9.65
C GLU A 42 -15.55 6.47 -10.59
N ARG A 43 -15.22 5.76 -11.67
CA ARG A 43 -16.23 5.23 -12.62
C ARG A 43 -16.51 3.73 -12.48
N SER A 44 -15.51 2.96 -12.09
CA SER A 44 -15.62 1.48 -12.05
C SER A 44 -15.87 0.95 -10.64
N GLY A 45 -15.73 1.79 -9.61
CA GLY A 45 -15.85 1.40 -8.19
C GLY A 45 -14.64 0.57 -7.72
N VAL A 46 -14.16 0.79 -6.50
CA VAL A 46 -13.17 -0.09 -5.85
C VAL A 46 -13.83 -1.39 -5.43
N VAL A 47 -13.08 -2.49 -5.45
CA VAL A 47 -13.51 -3.78 -4.89
C VAL A 47 -12.86 -3.91 -3.52
N PRO A 48 -13.49 -3.43 -2.44
CA PRO A 48 -12.95 -3.57 -1.10
C PRO A 48 -13.09 -5.01 -0.59
N CYS A 49 -12.03 -5.48 0.07
CA CYS A 49 -12.08 -6.65 0.93
C CYS A 49 -12.24 -6.16 2.38
N GLY A 50 -13.38 -6.49 2.98
CA GLY A 50 -13.67 -6.14 4.38
C GLY A 50 -12.79 -6.93 5.35
N THR A 51 -12.31 -6.26 6.39
CA THR A 51 -11.57 -6.85 7.50
C THR A 51 -12.19 -6.39 8.82
N PRO A 52 -11.91 -7.07 9.95
CA PRO A 52 -12.50 -6.70 11.25
C PRO A 52 -12.19 -5.26 11.70
N TRP A 53 -11.11 -4.66 11.19
CA TRP A 53 -10.65 -3.32 11.52
C TRP A 53 -10.91 -2.30 10.41
N GLY A 54 -11.46 -2.71 9.26
CA GLY A 54 -11.71 -1.81 8.15
C GLY A 54 -11.81 -2.57 6.83
N GLN A 55 -11.00 -2.17 5.86
CA GLN A 55 -11.00 -2.76 4.53
C GLN A 55 -9.69 -2.52 3.81
N TRP A 56 -9.43 -3.29 2.77
CA TRP A 56 -8.32 -3.04 1.86
C TRP A 56 -8.77 -3.28 0.41
N TYR A 57 -8.14 -2.57 -0.52
CA TYR A 57 -8.34 -2.76 -1.95
C TYR A 57 -7.01 -2.51 -2.66
N GLN A 58 -6.98 -2.77 -3.96
CA GLN A 58 -5.78 -2.60 -4.76
C GLN A 58 -6.11 -2.12 -6.16
N THR A 59 -5.14 -1.45 -6.75
CA THR A 59 -5.06 -1.11 -8.17
C THR A 59 -3.88 -1.87 -8.78
N LEU A 60 -3.62 -1.64 -10.08
CA LEU A 60 -2.45 -2.23 -10.73
C LEU A 60 -1.13 -1.83 -10.05
N GLU A 61 -1.06 -0.59 -9.59
CA GLU A 61 0.18 0.00 -9.10
C GLU A 61 0.26 0.02 -7.57
N GLU A 62 -0.88 0.08 -6.87
CA GLU A 62 -0.92 0.38 -5.44
C GLU A 62 -1.88 -0.55 -4.66
N VAL A 63 -1.64 -0.68 -3.36
CA VAL A 63 -2.54 -1.32 -2.39
C VAL A 63 -2.94 -0.27 -1.37
N PHE A 64 -4.25 -0.18 -1.13
CA PHE A 64 -4.86 0.75 -0.20
C PHE A 64 -5.42 -0.02 0.99
N ILE A 65 -5.09 0.43 2.19
CA ILE A 65 -5.56 -0.16 3.43
C ILE A 65 -6.22 0.94 4.25
N GLU A 66 -7.49 0.76 4.55
CA GLU A 66 -8.29 1.70 5.33
C GLU A 66 -8.64 1.06 6.67
N VAL A 67 -8.11 1.64 7.74
CA VAL A 67 -8.28 1.14 9.10
C VAL A 67 -9.12 2.14 9.88
N GLN A 68 -10.28 1.69 10.36
CA GLN A 68 -11.10 2.51 11.23
C GLN A 68 -10.48 2.57 12.63
N VAL A 69 -10.32 3.79 13.14
CA VAL A 69 -9.73 4.05 14.44
C VAL A 69 -10.71 4.83 15.32
N PRO A 70 -10.62 4.72 16.65
CA PRO A 70 -11.49 5.45 17.54
C PRO A 70 -11.45 6.97 17.26
N PRO A 71 -12.61 7.66 17.28
CA PRO A 71 -12.66 9.09 17.03
C PRO A 71 -11.83 9.84 18.07
N GLY A 72 -10.99 10.77 17.59
CA GLY A 72 -10.07 11.53 18.44
C GLY A 72 -8.65 10.94 18.49
N THR A 73 -8.40 9.84 17.76
CA THR A 73 -7.04 9.34 17.52
C THR A 73 -6.18 10.45 16.93
N ARG A 74 -4.97 10.65 17.47
CA ARG A 74 -4.01 11.63 16.92
C ARG A 74 -2.88 10.90 16.22
N ALA A 75 -2.21 11.58 15.30
CA ALA A 75 -1.06 11.03 14.59
C ALA A 75 0.07 10.56 15.54
N GLN A 76 0.21 11.19 16.71
CA GLN A 76 1.15 10.77 17.76
C GLN A 76 0.85 9.40 18.37
N ASP A 77 -0.42 8.97 18.32
CA ASP A 77 -0.86 7.70 18.88
C ASP A 77 -0.72 6.58 17.84
N ILE A 78 -0.37 6.92 16.59
CA ILE A 78 -0.20 5.97 15.48
C ILE A 78 1.26 5.60 15.34
N GLN A 79 1.53 4.30 15.43
CA GLN A 79 2.81 3.70 15.08
C GLN A 79 2.62 2.86 13.82
N CYS A 80 3.02 3.40 12.69
CA CYS A 80 2.98 2.72 11.40
C CYS A 80 4.40 2.43 10.91
N GLY A 81 4.72 1.16 10.74
CA GLY A 81 5.96 0.66 10.15
C GLY A 81 5.68 0.02 8.80
N LEU A 82 6.11 0.68 7.73
CA LEU A 82 5.99 0.18 6.36
C LEU A 82 7.37 -0.32 5.91
N GLN A 83 7.44 -1.58 5.47
CA GLN A 83 8.64 -2.20 4.92
C GLN A 83 8.30 -2.85 3.59
N SER A 84 9.33 -3.24 2.83
CA SER A 84 9.12 -3.79 1.49
C SER A 84 8.23 -5.03 1.51
N ARG A 85 8.33 -5.88 2.55
CA ARG A 85 7.51 -7.09 2.66
C ARG A 85 6.79 -7.24 4.00
N HIS A 86 6.74 -6.17 4.80
CA HIS A 86 6.07 -6.21 6.09
C HIS A 86 5.32 -4.91 6.33
N VAL A 87 4.18 -5.03 6.99
CA VAL A 87 3.39 -3.90 7.46
C VAL A 87 3.11 -4.10 8.95
N ALA A 88 3.19 -3.01 9.70
CA ALA A 88 2.81 -2.94 11.09
C ALA A 88 2.07 -1.63 11.33
N LEU A 89 0.89 -1.70 11.94
CA LEU A 89 0.09 -0.58 12.37
C LEU A 89 -0.39 -0.85 13.80
N ALA A 90 -0.02 0.06 14.70
CA ALA A 90 -0.54 0.12 16.05
C ALA A 90 -1.11 1.51 16.33
N VAL A 91 -2.19 1.55 17.10
CA VAL A 91 -2.92 2.78 17.45
C VAL A 91 -3.15 2.80 18.95
N GLY A 92 -2.65 3.82 19.64
CA GLY A 92 -2.74 3.96 21.10
C GLY A 92 -2.10 2.79 21.87
N GLY A 93 -1.05 2.17 21.31
CA GLY A 93 -0.39 0.99 21.87
C GLY A 93 -1.08 -0.35 21.57
N ARG A 94 -2.21 -0.36 20.86
CA ARG A 94 -2.88 -1.58 20.39
C ARG A 94 -2.46 -1.89 18.96
N GLU A 95 -1.91 -3.08 18.74
CA GLU A 95 -1.60 -3.58 17.41
C GLU A 95 -2.91 -3.89 16.66
N ILE A 96 -3.11 -3.28 15.49
CA ILE A 96 -4.32 -3.45 14.68
C ILE A 96 -4.04 -4.36 13.49
N LEU A 97 -2.90 -4.14 12.84
CA LEU A 97 -2.45 -4.90 11.69
C LEU A 97 -0.96 -5.15 11.82
N LYS A 98 -0.53 -6.40 11.73
CA LYS A 98 0.89 -6.72 11.62
C LYS A 98 1.10 -8.03 10.90
N GLY A 99 2.02 -8.02 9.96
CA GLY A 99 2.48 -9.24 9.35
C GLY A 99 3.27 -9.00 8.09
N LYS A 100 3.53 -10.11 7.40
CA LYS A 100 4.22 -10.13 6.13
C LYS A 100 3.22 -9.91 5.01
N LEU A 101 3.51 -8.95 4.14
CA LEU A 101 2.73 -8.66 2.94
C LEU A 101 2.76 -9.85 1.97
N PHE A 102 1.71 -9.98 1.16
CA PHE A 102 1.60 -11.01 0.14
C PHE A 102 2.80 -10.98 -0.81
N ASP A 103 3.06 -9.82 -1.43
CA ASP A 103 4.22 -9.59 -2.28
C ASP A 103 5.00 -8.34 -1.82
N SER A 104 6.11 -8.08 -2.51
CA SER A 104 7.03 -6.97 -2.23
C SER A 104 6.44 -5.64 -2.72
N THR A 105 6.63 -4.63 -1.90
CA THR A 105 6.25 -3.24 -2.11
C THR A 105 7.49 -2.35 -2.04
N ILE A 106 7.39 -1.17 -2.62
CA ILE A 106 8.44 -0.15 -2.58
C ILE A 106 8.26 0.60 -1.26
N ALA A 107 9.01 0.19 -0.24
CA ALA A 107 8.88 0.73 1.12
C ALA A 107 9.05 2.26 1.18
N ASP A 108 9.88 2.81 0.28
CA ASP A 108 10.18 4.25 0.21
C ASP A 108 8.97 5.07 -0.29
N GLU A 109 8.09 4.47 -1.09
CA GLU A 109 6.87 5.10 -1.60
C GLU A 109 5.64 4.81 -0.73
N GLY A 110 5.78 3.94 0.27
CA GLY A 110 4.73 3.64 1.22
C GLY A 110 4.39 4.85 2.07
N THR A 111 3.12 5.28 2.05
CA THR A 111 2.65 6.41 2.85
C THR A 111 1.46 6.01 3.71
N TRP A 112 1.26 6.72 4.83
CA TRP A 112 0.07 6.59 5.63
C TRP A 112 -0.45 7.98 6.00
N THR A 113 -1.76 8.11 6.09
CA THR A 113 -2.46 9.34 6.43
C THR A 113 -3.54 9.05 7.45
N LEU A 114 -3.84 10.03 8.30
CA LEU A 114 -4.94 9.96 9.25
C LEU A 114 -6.01 10.94 8.79
N GLU A 115 -7.13 10.41 8.33
CA GLU A 115 -8.29 11.16 7.86
C GLU A 115 -9.29 11.35 9.01
N ASP A 116 -9.73 12.59 9.20
CA ASP A 116 -10.75 13.01 10.18
C ASP A 116 -10.54 12.50 11.62
N ARG A 117 -9.32 12.06 11.98
CA ARG A 117 -9.02 11.40 13.26
C ARG A 117 -9.88 10.17 13.56
N LYS A 118 -10.39 9.52 12.51
CA LYS A 118 -11.29 8.35 12.58
C LYS A 118 -10.87 7.22 11.64
N MET A 119 -10.00 7.48 10.67
CA MET A 119 -9.56 6.49 9.70
C MET A 119 -8.09 6.68 9.36
N VAL A 120 -7.32 5.61 9.41
CA VAL A 120 -5.94 5.57 8.92
C VAL A 120 -5.94 4.95 7.53
N ARG A 121 -5.47 5.69 6.54
CA ARG A 121 -5.32 5.24 5.16
C ARG A 121 -3.86 5.01 4.86
N ILE A 122 -3.48 3.76 4.59
CA ILE A 122 -2.14 3.35 4.18
C ILE A 122 -2.17 3.09 2.69
N VAL A 123 -1.18 3.62 1.97
CA VAL A 123 -0.96 3.41 0.54
C VAL A 123 0.40 2.75 0.37
N LEU A 124 0.42 1.60 -0.28
CA LEU A 124 1.63 0.83 -0.57
C LEU A 124 1.80 0.68 -2.08
N THR A 125 2.93 1.12 -2.60
CA THR A 125 3.26 0.95 -4.02
C THR A 125 3.81 -0.45 -4.27
N LYS A 126 3.20 -1.19 -5.19
CA LYS A 126 3.65 -2.53 -5.57
C LYS A 126 4.94 -2.45 -6.37
N THR A 127 5.87 -3.35 -6.10
CA THR A 127 7.10 -3.45 -6.92
C THR A 127 6.78 -3.99 -8.33
N LYS A 128 5.83 -4.93 -8.44
CA LYS A 128 5.37 -5.48 -9.72
C LYS A 128 3.97 -4.96 -10.02
N ARG A 129 3.84 -4.22 -11.12
CA ARG A 129 2.61 -3.49 -11.52
C ARG A 129 1.89 -4.20 -12.65
N ASP A 130 1.75 -5.51 -12.52
CA ASP A 130 1.16 -6.39 -13.52
C ASP A 130 -0.24 -6.83 -13.09
N ALA A 131 -1.16 -6.96 -14.04
CA ALA A 131 -2.50 -7.50 -13.77
C ALA A 131 -2.43 -8.95 -13.25
N ALA A 132 -1.36 -9.69 -13.57
CA ALA A 132 -1.10 -11.01 -13.03
C ALA A 132 -0.70 -10.99 -11.54
N ASN A 133 -0.24 -9.86 -11.01
CA ASN A 133 0.11 -9.69 -9.60
C ASN A 133 -1.05 -9.11 -8.78
N CYS A 134 -2.23 -9.72 -8.93
CA CYS A 134 -3.38 -9.45 -8.07
C CYS A 134 -3.12 -10.08 -6.70
N TRP A 135 -3.08 -9.26 -5.65
CA TRP A 135 -2.95 -9.76 -4.29
C TRP A 135 -4.24 -10.47 -3.92
N THR A 136 -4.19 -11.76 -3.64
CA THR A 136 -5.36 -12.53 -3.17
C THR A 136 -5.62 -12.32 -1.69
N SER A 137 -4.61 -11.86 -0.95
CA SER A 137 -4.67 -11.51 0.46
C SER A 137 -3.82 -10.28 0.75
N LEU A 138 -4.15 -9.57 1.82
CA LEU A 138 -3.31 -8.45 2.27
C LEU A 138 -1.99 -8.95 2.87
N LEU A 139 -2.07 -10.02 3.69
CA LEU A 139 -0.93 -10.67 4.31
C LEU A 139 -0.77 -12.10 3.79
N GLU A 140 0.45 -12.62 3.81
CA GLU A 140 0.75 -14.00 3.37
C GLU A 140 -0.07 -15.05 4.14
N SER A 141 -0.41 -14.77 5.40
CA SER A 141 -1.10 -15.69 6.31
C SER A 141 -2.52 -15.25 6.72
N GLU A 142 -2.97 -14.04 6.36
CA GLU A 142 -4.21 -13.47 6.89
C GLU A 142 -4.85 -12.45 5.93
N TYR A 143 -6.15 -12.17 6.15
CA TYR A 143 -6.95 -11.23 5.33
C TYR A 143 -7.00 -11.60 3.85
N ALA A 144 -7.21 -12.89 3.57
CA ALA A 144 -7.53 -13.37 2.23
C ALA A 144 -8.91 -12.86 1.80
N ALA A 145 -8.99 -12.34 0.58
CA ALA A 145 -10.26 -12.00 -0.02
C ALA A 145 -11.03 -13.28 -0.36
N ASP A 146 -12.36 -13.24 -0.29
CA ASP A 146 -13.20 -14.35 -0.73
C ASP A 146 -12.95 -14.66 -2.22
N PRO A 147 -13.12 -15.92 -2.68
CA PRO A 147 -12.93 -16.27 -4.09
C PRO A 147 -13.71 -15.38 -5.06
N TRP A 148 -14.91 -14.93 -4.67
CA TRP A 148 -15.71 -14.00 -5.47
C TRP A 148 -15.10 -12.58 -5.51
N VAL A 149 -14.58 -12.10 -4.38
CA VAL A 149 -13.91 -10.80 -4.29
C VAL A 149 -12.58 -10.81 -5.06
N GLN A 150 -11.83 -11.91 -4.98
CA GLN A 150 -10.60 -12.11 -5.77
C GLN A 150 -10.89 -12.06 -7.27
N ASP A 151 -11.96 -12.72 -7.69
CA ASP A 151 -12.41 -12.72 -9.08
C ASP A 151 -12.75 -11.30 -9.57
N GLN A 152 -13.49 -10.53 -8.76
CA GLN A 152 -13.81 -9.13 -9.04
C GLN A 152 -12.56 -8.24 -9.09
N MET A 153 -11.62 -8.39 -8.14
CA MET A 153 -10.34 -7.67 -8.15
C MET A 153 -9.53 -7.98 -9.41
N GLN A 154 -9.40 -9.25 -9.77
CA GLN A 154 -8.66 -9.69 -10.96
C GLN A 154 -9.28 -9.13 -12.24
N ARG A 155 -10.61 -9.18 -12.37
CA ARG A 155 -11.33 -8.59 -13.51
C ARG A 155 -11.09 -7.09 -13.60
N LYS A 156 -11.16 -6.39 -12.46
CA LYS A 156 -10.93 -4.95 -12.41
C LYS A 156 -9.50 -4.57 -12.81
N LEU A 157 -8.48 -5.24 -12.27
CA LEU A 157 -7.08 -5.01 -12.62
C LEU A 157 -6.80 -5.30 -14.09
N THR A 158 -7.41 -6.36 -14.63
CA THR A 158 -7.32 -6.71 -16.06
C THR A 158 -7.95 -5.62 -16.92
N LEU A 159 -9.11 -5.11 -16.53
CA LEU A 159 -9.80 -4.02 -17.23
C LEU A 159 -8.98 -2.72 -17.19
N GLU A 160 -8.40 -2.38 -16.03
CA GLU A 160 -7.52 -1.22 -15.87
C GLU A 160 -6.31 -1.30 -16.81
N ARG A 161 -5.71 -2.49 -16.95
CA ARG A 161 -4.58 -2.73 -17.86
C ARG A 161 -5.02 -2.55 -19.31
N PHE A 162 -6.16 -3.15 -19.67
CA PHE A 162 -6.68 -3.11 -21.02
C PHE A 162 -7.04 -1.70 -21.48
N GLN A 163 -7.61 -0.88 -20.60
CA GLN A 163 -7.87 0.54 -20.87
C GLN A 163 -6.59 1.35 -21.04
N LYS A 164 -5.57 1.09 -20.21
CA LYS A 164 -4.25 1.73 -20.32
C LYS A 164 -3.53 1.37 -21.62
N GLU A 165 -3.69 0.13 -22.08
CA GLU A 165 -3.14 -0.37 -23.35
C GLU A 165 -3.94 0.13 -24.58
N ASN A 166 -5.22 0.50 -24.41
CA ASN A 166 -6.10 0.97 -25.49
C ASN A 166 -6.72 2.36 -25.19
N PRO A 167 -5.92 3.45 -25.16
CA PRO A 167 -6.37 4.78 -24.72
C PRO A 167 -7.39 5.48 -25.64
N GLY A 168 -7.90 4.81 -26.68
CA GLY A 168 -8.89 5.34 -27.63
C GLY A 168 -10.25 4.64 -27.60
N PHE A 169 -10.44 3.69 -26.69
CA PHE A 169 -11.65 2.87 -26.62
C PHE A 169 -12.26 2.93 -25.22
N ASP A 170 -13.56 3.21 -25.13
CA ASP A 170 -14.27 3.31 -23.85
C ASP A 170 -14.78 1.92 -23.43
N PHE A 171 -14.01 1.24 -22.58
CA PHE A 171 -14.36 -0.06 -22.01
C PHE A 171 -14.94 0.06 -20.59
N SER A 172 -15.38 1.25 -20.17
CA SER A 172 -15.91 1.46 -18.81
C SER A 172 -17.23 0.72 -18.53
N GLY A 173 -17.98 0.33 -19.56
CA GLY A 173 -19.18 -0.52 -19.47
C GLY A 173 -18.99 -1.97 -19.90
N ALA A 174 -17.75 -2.42 -20.13
CA ALA A 174 -17.48 -3.76 -20.64
C ALA A 174 -17.42 -4.80 -19.51
N GLU A 175 -18.26 -5.84 -19.59
CA GLU A 175 -18.12 -7.02 -18.74
C GLU A 175 -17.07 -7.97 -19.34
N ILE A 176 -16.02 -8.25 -18.58
CA ILE A 176 -15.05 -9.30 -18.93
C ILE A 176 -15.74 -10.67 -18.74
N SER A 177 -16.01 -11.36 -19.84
CA SER A 177 -16.40 -12.78 -19.87
C SER A 177 -15.29 -13.61 -20.51
N GLY A 178 -14.71 -14.58 -19.81
CA GLY A 178 -13.65 -15.45 -20.36
C GLY A 178 -12.67 -15.99 -19.32
N ASN A 179 -11.54 -16.56 -19.76
CA ASN A 179 -10.48 -17.05 -18.87
C ASN A 179 -9.48 -15.93 -18.54
N TYR A 180 -9.69 -15.23 -17.42
CA TYR A 180 -8.88 -14.08 -16.96
C TYR A 180 -7.88 -14.42 -15.86
N THR A 181 -7.71 -15.71 -15.51
CA THR A 181 -6.85 -16.22 -14.42
C THR A 181 -5.36 -15.89 -14.55
N LYS A 182 -4.92 -15.27 -15.64
CA LYS A 182 -3.54 -14.78 -15.86
C LYS A 182 -3.45 -13.32 -16.33
N GLY A 183 -4.47 -12.50 -16.09
CA GLY A 183 -4.49 -11.10 -16.54
C GLY A 183 -5.09 -10.87 -17.92
N GLY A 184 -5.99 -11.77 -18.33
CA GLY A 184 -6.75 -11.66 -19.59
C GLY A 184 -5.99 -12.13 -20.84
N PRO A 185 -6.65 -12.15 -22.01
CA PRO A 185 -5.99 -12.43 -23.29
C PRO A 185 -4.98 -11.33 -23.64
N ASP A 186 -3.73 -11.72 -23.91
CA ASP A 186 -2.72 -10.83 -24.49
C ASP A 186 -3.09 -10.51 -25.94
N PHE A 187 -3.56 -9.28 -26.20
CA PHE A 187 -3.85 -8.81 -27.56
C PHE A 187 -2.62 -8.27 -28.31
N SER A 188 -1.45 -8.29 -27.67
CA SER A 188 -0.15 -7.86 -28.23
C SER A 188 0.26 -8.61 -29.51
N ASN A 189 -0.49 -9.64 -29.91
CA ASN A 189 -0.25 -10.45 -31.10
C ASN A 189 -1.33 -10.30 -32.19
N LEU A 190 -2.29 -9.37 -32.05
CA LEU A 190 -3.37 -9.21 -33.03
C LEU A 190 -3.11 -8.16 -34.13
N GLU A 191 -1.88 -7.65 -34.22
CA GLU A 191 -1.41 -6.84 -35.36
C GLU A 191 -0.47 -7.67 -36.24
N LYS A 192 -1.03 -8.60 -37.04
CA LYS A 192 -0.33 -9.14 -38.20
C LYS A 192 -1.27 -9.47 -39.35
#